data_AF-A0A9D4B6P0-F1
#
_entry.id   AF-A0A9D4B6P0-F1
#
_cell.length_a   1.000
_cell.length_b   1.000
_cell.length_c   1.000
_cell.angle_alpha   90.00
_cell.angle_beta   90.00
_cell.angle_gamma   90.00
#
_symmetry.space_group_name_H-M   'P 1'
#
loop_
_entity.id
_entity.type
_entity.pdbx_description
1 polymer ?
#
loop_
_entity_poly.entity_id
_entity_poly.type
_entity_poly.pdbx_seq_one_letter_code
_entity_poly.pdbx_strand_id
1 'polypeptide(L)' 'MAGGGRWQPLLCILLALQGTPGAGAQDDVSPYFKTEPVRSQVHLEGNRLVLTCMAEGSWPLEFKWLHNNKELTKFSLEY' A
#
# COMPACT_ATOMS: atom_id res chain seq x y z
N MET A 1 -20.49 52.20 -21.35
CA MET A 1 -20.81 51.21 -22.40
C MET A 1 -19.50 50.57 -22.85
N ALA A 2 -19.52 49.26 -23.14
CA ALA A 2 -18.39 48.36 -23.43
C ALA A 2 -17.65 47.86 -22.17
N GLY A 3 -17.49 46.57 -21.92
CA GLY A 3 -17.90 45.39 -22.65
C GLY A 3 -17.32 44.14 -21.97
N GLY A 4 -18.00 43.00 -22.10
CA GLY A 4 -17.31 41.71 -22.08
C GLY A 4 -17.25 40.92 -20.78
N GLY A 5 -18.31 40.92 -19.96
CA GLY A 5 -18.51 39.94 -18.89
C GLY A 5 -18.83 38.52 -19.39
N ARG A 6 -17.91 37.90 -20.15
CA ARG A 6 -18.14 36.56 -20.77
C ARG A 6 -16.91 35.64 -20.77
N TRP A 7 -15.82 35.99 -20.06
CA TRP A 7 -14.57 35.21 -20.10
C TRP A 7 -14.23 34.48 -18.78
N GLN A 8 -14.89 34.80 -17.66
CA GLN A 8 -14.69 34.07 -16.40
C GLN A 8 -15.17 32.60 -16.44
N PRO A 9 -16.37 32.26 -16.94
CA PRO A 9 -16.82 30.86 -16.91
C PRO A 9 -16.06 30.00 -17.93
N LEU A 10 -15.64 30.59 -19.05
CA LEU A 10 -14.85 29.91 -20.07
C LEU A 10 -13.45 29.55 -19.56
N LEU A 11 -12.83 30.41 -18.76
CA LEU A 11 -11.53 30.12 -18.13
C LEU A 11 -11.63 28.99 -17.09
N CYS A 12 -12.73 28.95 -16.31
CA CYS A 12 -12.99 27.86 -15.37
C CYS A 12 -13.24 26.52 -16.08
N ILE A 13 -13.97 26.51 -17.19
CA ILE A 13 -14.23 25.31 -18.00
C ILE A 13 -12.93 24.79 -18.64
N LEU A 14 -12.04 25.69 -19.09
CA LEU A 14 -10.73 25.32 -19.64
C LEU A 14 -9.80 24.70 -18.58
N LEU A 15 -9.85 25.18 -17.33
CA LEU A 15 -9.11 24.59 -16.21
C LEU A 15 -9.68 23.23 -15.79
N ALA A 16 -10.99 23.01 -15.91
CA ALA A 16 -11.63 21.73 -15.61
C ALA A 16 -11.37 20.66 -16.70
N LEU A 17 -11.13 21.07 -17.95
CA LEU A 17 -10.82 20.17 -19.07
C LEU A 17 -9.35 19.75 -19.12
N GLN A 18 -8.46 20.54 -18.52
CA GLN A 18 -7.08 20.14 -18.24
C GLN A 18 -7.09 19.28 -16.99
N GLY A 19 -7.46 18.01 -17.16
CA GLY A 19 -7.59 17.04 -16.09
C GLY A 19 -6.48 17.20 -15.06
N THR A 20 -6.90 17.34 -13.80
CA THR A 20 -6.02 17.25 -12.64
C THR A 20 -5.06 16.07 -12.85
N PRO A 21 -3.73 16.28 -12.88
CA PRO A 21 -2.80 15.17 -13.01
C PRO A 21 -3.13 14.21 -11.86
N GLY A 22 -3.43 12.97 -12.25
CA GLY A 22 -4.09 11.99 -11.40
C GLY A 22 -3.49 11.97 -10.00
N ALA A 23 -4.34 12.20 -9.01
CA ALA A 23 -4.09 11.89 -7.61
C ALA A 23 -4.06 10.35 -7.42
N GLY A 24 -3.20 9.66 -8.17
CA GLY A 24 -3.06 8.19 -8.16
C GLY A 24 -1.62 7.72 -7.93
N ALA A 25 -0.69 8.64 -7.67
CA ALA A 25 0.71 8.30 -7.42
C ALA A 25 1.04 8.09 -5.92
N GLN A 26 0.14 8.42 -4.99
CA GLN A 26 0.38 8.19 -3.56
C GLN A 26 0.03 6.76 -3.10
N ASP A 27 -0.76 6.03 -3.91
CA ASP A 27 -1.26 4.70 -3.54
C ASP A 27 -0.44 3.54 -4.13
N ASP A 28 0.73 3.82 -4.72
CA ASP A 28 1.67 2.81 -5.25
C ASP A 28 2.97 2.77 -4.42
N VAL A 29 2.81 2.46 -3.13
CA VAL A 29 3.90 2.18 -2.19
C VAL A 29 4.31 0.71 -2.29
N SER A 30 5.58 0.46 -2.62
CA SER A 30 6.15 -0.89 -2.60
C SER A 30 6.17 -1.49 -1.18
N PRO A 31 5.96 -2.80 -1.01
CA PRO A 31 5.98 -3.42 0.31
C PRO A 31 7.31 -3.25 1.04
N TYR A 32 7.26 -2.86 2.31
CA TYR A 32 8.43 -2.74 3.18
C TYR A 32 8.14 -3.30 4.57
N PHE A 33 9.16 -3.80 5.26
CA PHE A 33 9.04 -4.27 6.63
C PHE A 33 9.11 -3.10 7.60
N LYS A 34 8.13 -3.02 8.50
CA LYS A 34 8.14 -2.04 9.59
C LYS A 34 9.10 -2.41 10.71
N THR A 35 9.15 -3.69 11.02
CA THR A 35 9.89 -4.21 12.16
C THR A 35 10.55 -5.51 11.77
N GLU A 36 11.86 -5.60 11.99
CA GLU A 36 12.59 -6.84 11.84
C GLU A 36 12.23 -7.82 12.97
N PRO A 37 12.09 -9.12 12.68
CA PRO A 37 11.80 -10.11 13.70
C PRO A 37 12.99 -10.31 14.64
N VAL A 38 12.73 -10.86 15.82
CA VAL A 38 13.77 -11.27 16.76
C VAL A 38 14.62 -12.37 16.13
N ARG A 39 15.96 -12.27 16.22
CA ARG A 39 16.89 -13.20 15.57
C ARG A 39 16.77 -14.66 16.03
N SER A 40 16.42 -14.87 17.30
CA SER A 40 16.22 -16.21 17.86
C SER A 40 15.20 -16.17 18.98
N GLN A 41 14.40 -17.23 19.09
CA GLN A 41 13.37 -17.35 20.12
C GLN A 41 13.34 -18.79 20.64
N VAL A 42 13.30 -18.93 21.96
CA VAL A 42 13.21 -20.23 22.65
C VAL A 42 11.78 -20.42 23.13
N HIS A 43 11.18 -21.56 22.79
CA HIS A 43 9.86 -21.97 23.28
C HIS A 43 9.96 -23.36 23.89
N LEU A 44 9.11 -23.61 24.89
CA LEU A 44 8.92 -24.95 25.43
C LEU A 44 8.09 -25.79 24.45
N GLU A 45 8.35 -27.09 24.43
CA GLU A 45 7.54 -28.02 23.66
C GLU A 45 6.07 -27.97 24.10
N GLY A 46 5.15 -28.02 23.14
CA GLY A 46 3.71 -27.91 23.39
C GLY A 46 3.19 -26.46 23.50
N ASN A 47 4.05 -25.46 23.55
CA ASN A 47 3.61 -24.06 23.53
C ASN A 47 3.21 -23.61 22.11
N ARG A 48 2.21 -22.72 22.04
CA ARG A 48 1.80 -22.07 20.79
C ARG A 48 2.82 -21.01 20.39
N LEU A 49 3.45 -21.19 19.23
CA LEU A 49 4.26 -20.17 18.56
C LEU A 49 3.37 -19.33 17.62
N VAL A 50 3.50 -18.01 17.67
CA VAL A 50 2.87 -17.08 16.72
C VAL A 50 3.96 -16.25 16.07
N LEU A 51 4.05 -16.31 14.75
CA LEU A 51 4.94 -15.49 13.94
C LEU A 51 4.12 -14.40 13.26
N THR A 52 4.65 -13.19 13.21
CA THR A 52 3.95 -12.05 12.61
C THR A 52 4.83 -11.36 11.58
N CYS A 53 4.27 -11.11 10.40
CA CYS A 53 4.91 -10.34 9.34
C CYS A 53 4.41 -8.89 9.43
N MET A 54 5.22 -8.00 10.01
CA MET A 54 4.90 -6.58 10.11
C MET A 54 5.37 -5.85 8.85
N ALA A 55 4.54 -5.85 7.81
CA ALA A 55 4.81 -5.16 6.55
C ALA A 55 3.72 -4.14 6.20
N GLU A 56 4.10 -3.09 5.50
CA GLU A 56 3.21 -2.10 4.89
C GLU A 56 3.49 -1.97 3.41
N GLY A 57 2.48 -1.54 2.66
CA GLY A 57 2.55 -1.34 1.22
C GLY A 57 1.13 -1.13 0.70
N SER A 58 1.04 -0.94 -0.60
CA SER A 58 -0.25 -0.79 -1.26
C SER A 58 -1.04 -2.09 -1.18
N TRP A 59 -2.35 -1.96 -0.98
CA TRP A 59 -3.26 -3.09 -1.08
C TRP A 59 -3.40 -3.52 -2.56
N PRO A 60 -3.48 -4.83 -2.88
CA PRO A 60 -3.54 -5.98 -1.98
C PRO A 60 -2.17 -6.53 -1.56
N LEU A 61 -1.94 -6.65 -0.24
CA LEU A 61 -0.69 -7.17 0.31
C LEU A 61 -0.84 -8.66 0.69
N GLU A 62 -0.12 -9.52 -0.02
CA GLU A 62 -0.12 -10.96 0.23
C GLU A 62 1.10 -11.42 1.02
N PHE A 63 0.91 -12.44 1.85
CA PHE A 63 1.95 -12.97 2.73
C PHE A 63 2.25 -14.43 2.40
N LYS A 64 3.53 -14.82 2.50
CA LYS A 64 4.00 -16.19 2.33
C LYS A 64 5.06 -16.52 3.38
N TRP A 65 4.93 -17.68 4.02
CA TRP A 65 5.85 -18.16 5.04
C TRP A 65 6.85 -19.17 4.48
N LEU A 66 8.10 -19.06 4.93
CA LEU A 66 9.16 -20.01 4.63
C LEU A 66 9.74 -20.57 5.93
N HIS A 67 9.97 -21.88 5.94
CA HIS A 67 10.71 -22.55 7.01
C HIS A 67 11.95 -23.21 6.40
N ASN A 68 13.14 -22.84 6.88
CA ASN A 68 14.43 -23.30 6.33
C ASN A 68 14.51 -23.13 4.81
N ASN A 69 14.14 -21.95 4.30
CA ASN A 69 14.09 -21.60 2.88
C ASN A 69 13.12 -22.43 2.02
N LYS A 70 12.26 -23.25 2.65
CA LYS A 70 11.21 -24.00 1.96
C LYS A 70 9.85 -23.35 2.22
N GLU A 71 9.04 -23.25 1.16
CA GLU A 71 7.69 -22.69 1.25
C GLU A 71 6.82 -23.54 2.19
N LEU A 72 6.23 -22.87 3.19
CA LEU A 72 5.29 -23.46 4.14
C LEU A 72 3.84 -23.18 3.73
N THR A 73 3.58 -21.98 3.21
CA THR A 73 2.24 -21.54 2.76
C THR A 73 2.31 -21.02 1.32
N LYS A 74 1.13 -20.91 0.68
CA LYS A 74 0.98 -20.10 -0.54
C LYS A 74 0.80 -18.63 -0.16
N PHE A 75 0.83 -17.74 -1.15
CA PHE A 75 0.45 -16.34 -0.93
C PHE A 75 -1.02 -16.24 -0.54
N SER A 76 -1.31 -15.49 0.52
CA SER A 76 -2.66 -15.23 1.02
C SER A 76 -2.78 -13.82 1.58
N LEU A 77 -3.97 -13.24 1.49
CA LEU A 77 -4.33 -11.98 2.15
C LEU A 77 -4.63 -12.14 3.65
N GLU A 78 -4.68 -13.38 4.12
CA GLU A 78 -4.98 -13.70 5.52
C GLU A 78 -3.78 -13.40 6.42
N TYR A 79 -4.09 -12.74 7.55
CA TYR A 79 -3.16 -12.27 8.60
C TYR A 79 -2.97 -13.31 9.70
#